data_AF-A0A0L0F8P3-F1
#
_entry.id   AF-A0A0L0F8P3-F1
#
_cell.length_a   1.000
_cell.length_b   1.000
_cell.length_c   1.000
_cell.angle_alpha   90.00
_cell.angle_beta   90.00
_cell.angle_gamma   90.00
#
_symmetry.space_group_name_H-M   'P 1'
#
loop_
_entity.id
_entity.type
_entity.pdbx_description
1 polymer ?
#
loop_
_entity_poly.entity_id
_entity_poly.type
_entity_poly.pdbx_seq_one_letter_code
_entity_poly.pdbx_strand_id
1 'polypeptide(L)'
;MLSQYTRGIELNSLTLTWSRHRLGSFLFQRIQKDGKDSRFDTLKPYFFRFFNVWSIQGLWVFLTALPVYTLNSSEDTRPLTFVDLLGLCLWVFGFALEVTADRQKSEWRDNPVNKGRFITVGLWGLSRHPNYFGESTLWLGMFIVSTPILHGWQWICAISPIFVVLLLTKVSGVPLLEKKADEKWGDEEEYQKYKRETPIFIPKLPSM
;
A
#
# COMPACT_ATOMS: atom_id res chain seq x y z
N MET A 1 -13.17 -4.25 31.87
CA MET A 1 -13.35 -5.19 30.75
C MET A 1 -13.31 -4.52 29.38
N LEU A 2 -13.96 -3.36 29.14
CA LEU A 2 -13.92 -2.70 27.82
C LEU A 2 -12.57 -2.04 27.44
N SER A 3 -11.73 -1.68 28.42
CA SER A 3 -10.40 -1.09 28.19
C SER A 3 -9.33 -2.12 27.77
N GLN A 4 -9.63 -3.42 27.88
CA GLN A 4 -8.65 -4.50 27.79
C GLN A 4 -8.29 -4.88 26.35
N TYR A 5 -9.08 -4.44 25.36
CA TYR A 5 -8.96 -4.82 23.95
C TYR A 5 -8.88 -3.63 22.99
N THR A 6 -8.81 -2.40 23.50
CA THR A 6 -8.94 -1.18 22.68
C THR A 6 -7.93 -1.14 21.53
N ARG A 7 -6.65 -1.41 21.82
CA ARG A 7 -5.57 -1.38 20.81
C ARG A 7 -5.73 -2.47 19.73
N GLY A 8 -6.20 -3.66 20.14
CA GLY A 8 -6.47 -4.77 19.22
C GLY A 8 -7.65 -4.48 18.30
N ILE A 9 -8.74 -3.96 18.86
CA ILE A 9 -9.91 -3.53 18.09
C ILE A 9 -9.53 -2.43 17.10
N GLU A 10 -8.73 -1.45 17.50
CA GLU A 10 -8.25 -0.37 16.64
C GLU A 10 -7.47 -0.92 15.44
N LEU A 11 -6.39 -1.68 15.66
CA LEU A 11 -5.56 -2.18 14.56
C LEU A 11 -6.27 -3.17 13.64
N ASN A 12 -7.16 -4.01 14.20
CA ASN A 12 -8.02 -4.88 13.39
C ASN A 12 -8.99 -4.04 12.55
N SER A 13 -9.57 -2.98 13.11
CA SER A 13 -10.48 -2.07 12.39
C SER A 13 -9.74 -1.31 11.28
N LEU A 14 -8.53 -0.82 11.54
CA LEU A 14 -7.68 -0.18 10.54
C LEU A 14 -7.37 -1.14 9.39
N THR A 15 -6.93 -2.37 9.72
CA THR A 15 -6.60 -3.39 8.73
C THR A 15 -7.82 -3.81 7.91
N LEU A 16 -8.97 -3.99 8.56
CA LEU A 16 -10.23 -4.28 7.87
C LEU A 16 -10.67 -3.13 6.99
N THR A 17 -10.52 -1.87 7.43
CA THR A 17 -10.85 -0.69 6.65
C THR A 17 -10.00 -0.64 5.38
N TRP A 18 -8.68 -0.74 5.51
CA TRP A 18 -7.76 -0.75 4.37
C TRP A 18 -8.06 -1.92 3.41
N SER A 19 -8.16 -3.15 3.94
CA SER A 19 -8.34 -4.37 3.15
C SER A 19 -9.70 -4.40 2.46
N ARG A 20 -10.78 -3.98 3.15
CA ARG A 20 -12.15 -4.02 2.62
C ARG A 20 -12.43 -2.87 1.67
N HIS A 21 -12.13 -1.63 2.06
CA HIS A 21 -12.51 -0.45 1.28
C HIS A 21 -11.59 -0.20 0.09
N ARG A 22 -10.29 -0.43 0.22
CA ARG A 22 -9.36 -0.24 -0.90
C ARG A 22 -9.20 -1.54 -1.66
N LEU A 23 -8.44 -2.49 -1.12
CA LEU A 23 -7.93 -3.61 -1.92
C LEU A 23 -9.04 -4.54 -2.40
N GLY A 24 -9.92 -4.97 -1.50
CA GLY A 24 -11.04 -5.86 -1.81
C GLY A 24 -12.06 -5.24 -2.75
N SER A 25 -12.55 -4.05 -2.42
CA SER A 25 -13.56 -3.36 -3.24
C SER A 25 -13.02 -2.95 -4.62
N PHE A 26 -11.77 -2.47 -4.70
CA PHE A 26 -11.13 -2.10 -5.97
C PHE A 26 -10.92 -3.33 -6.87
N LEU A 27 -10.37 -4.43 -6.34
CA LEU A 27 -10.16 -5.65 -7.11
C LEU A 27 -11.48 -6.27 -7.55
N PHE A 28 -12.50 -6.26 -6.68
CA PHE A 28 -13.82 -6.77 -6.99
C PHE A 28 -14.49 -5.96 -8.12
N GLN A 29 -14.52 -4.63 -7.99
CA GLN A 29 -15.07 -3.75 -9.04
C GLN A 29 -14.33 -3.91 -10.36
N ARG A 30 -13.01 -4.10 -10.33
CA ARG A 30 -12.21 -4.33 -11.52
C ARG A 30 -12.56 -5.66 -12.19
N ILE A 31 -12.65 -6.76 -11.43
CA ILE A 31 -13.03 -8.07 -11.97
C ILE A 31 -14.45 -8.02 -12.54
N GLN A 32 -15.36 -7.30 -11.90
CA GLN A 32 -16.72 -7.13 -12.40
C GLN A 32 -16.76 -6.36 -13.74
N LYS A 33 -15.86 -5.38 -13.93
CA LYS A 33 -15.74 -4.62 -15.19
C LYS A 33 -15.00 -5.38 -16.29
N ASP A 34 -13.88 -6.02 -15.96
CA ASP A 34 -13.00 -6.71 -16.91
C ASP A 34 -13.48 -8.14 -17.21
N GLY A 35 -14.41 -8.68 -16.41
CA GLY A 35 -15.01 -10.02 -16.52
C GLY A 35 -14.07 -11.18 -16.16
N LYS A 36 -12.76 -11.01 -16.38
CA LYS A 36 -11.71 -11.97 -16.02
C LYS A 36 -10.38 -11.28 -15.76
N ASP A 37 -9.56 -11.89 -14.91
CA ASP A 37 -8.17 -11.49 -14.75
C ASP A 37 -7.27 -12.34 -15.67
N SER A 38 -6.90 -11.75 -16.81
CA SER A 38 -6.09 -12.41 -17.86
C SER A 38 -4.73 -12.90 -17.37
N ARG A 39 -4.23 -12.38 -16.23
CA ARG A 39 -2.96 -12.80 -15.64
C ARG A 39 -3.00 -14.23 -15.12
N PHE A 40 -4.17 -14.71 -14.71
CA PHE A 40 -4.33 -16.08 -14.19
C PHE A 40 -4.73 -17.09 -15.26
N ASP A 41 -5.14 -16.66 -16.46
CA ASP A 41 -5.59 -17.56 -17.53
C ASP A 41 -4.47 -18.51 -17.97
N THR A 42 -3.21 -18.09 -17.93
CA THR A 42 -2.03 -18.93 -18.24
C THR A 42 -1.57 -19.81 -17.08
N LEU A 43 -2.04 -19.53 -15.86
CA LEU A 43 -1.62 -20.22 -14.63
C LEU A 43 -2.61 -21.28 -14.16
N LYS A 44 -3.91 -21.07 -14.39
CA LYS A 44 -5.01 -22.00 -14.03
C LYS A 44 -4.79 -23.45 -14.49
N PRO A 45 -4.21 -23.73 -15.68
CA PRO A 45 -3.99 -25.11 -16.11
C PRO A 45 -2.92 -25.86 -15.30
N TYR A 46 -2.04 -25.16 -14.61
CA TYR A 46 -0.90 -25.75 -13.91
C TYR A 46 -1.05 -25.61 -12.40
N PHE A 47 -1.58 -26.65 -11.75
CA PHE A 47 -1.89 -26.64 -10.31
C PHE A 47 -0.74 -26.13 -9.43
N PHE A 48 0.47 -26.68 -9.57
CA PHE A 48 1.61 -26.28 -8.72
C PHE A 48 2.07 -24.83 -8.98
N ARG A 49 1.99 -24.34 -10.21
CA ARG A 49 2.34 -22.94 -10.51
C ARG A 49 1.29 -21.99 -9.94
N PHE A 50 0.01 -22.34 -10.08
CA PHE A 50 -1.09 -21.59 -9.50
C PHE A 50 -0.99 -21.56 -7.97
N PHE A 51 -0.80 -22.72 -7.33
CA PHE A 51 -0.63 -22.84 -5.89
C PHE A 51 0.56 -22.01 -5.39
N ASN A 52 1.71 -22.06 -6.05
CA ASN A 52 2.88 -21.28 -5.66
C ASN A 52 2.63 -19.77 -5.69
N VAL A 53 1.90 -19.26 -6.69
CA VAL A 53 1.54 -17.83 -6.75
C VAL A 53 0.70 -17.43 -5.54
N TRP A 54 -0.29 -18.25 -5.17
CA TRP A 54 -1.12 -18.00 -3.99
C TRP A 54 -0.34 -18.13 -2.68
N SER A 55 0.56 -19.09 -2.57
CA SER A 55 1.42 -19.25 -1.40
C SER A 55 2.35 -18.05 -1.19
N ILE A 56 2.92 -17.51 -2.29
CA ILE A 56 3.75 -16.30 -2.24
C ILE A 56 2.90 -15.09 -1.83
N GLN A 57 1.69 -14.92 -2.39
CA GLN A 57 0.80 -13.84 -1.99
C GLN A 57 0.35 -13.97 -0.52
N GLY A 58 0.06 -15.18 -0.06
CA GLY A 58 -0.24 -15.47 1.34
C GLY A 58 0.91 -15.08 2.27
N LEU A 59 2.14 -15.42 1.89
CA LEU A 59 3.34 -15.02 2.62
C LEU A 59 3.50 -13.50 2.66
N TRP A 60 3.23 -12.79 1.56
CA TRP A 60 3.30 -11.33 1.53
C TRP A 60 2.29 -10.68 2.48
N VAL A 61 1.05 -11.13 2.47
CA VAL A 61 0.01 -10.65 3.39
C VAL A 61 0.41 -10.95 4.83
N PHE A 62 0.93 -12.16 5.10
CA PHE A 62 1.39 -12.57 6.42
C PHE A 62 2.50 -11.65 6.94
N LEU A 63 3.54 -11.42 6.15
CA LEU A 63 4.66 -10.55 6.53
C LEU A 63 4.22 -9.10 6.76
N THR A 64 3.28 -8.62 5.95
CA THR A 64 2.72 -7.27 6.08
C THR A 64 1.89 -7.13 7.36
N ALA A 65 1.11 -8.15 7.71
CA ALA A 65 0.23 -8.15 8.89
C ALA A 65 0.93 -8.51 10.21
N LEU A 66 2.26 -8.71 10.24
CA LEU A 66 2.99 -9.05 11.46
C LEU A 66 2.68 -8.13 12.67
N PRO A 67 2.65 -6.78 12.54
CA PRO A 67 2.32 -5.91 13.67
C PRO A 67 0.93 -6.20 14.27
N VAL A 68 -0.03 -6.59 13.43
CA VAL A 68 -1.38 -6.96 13.85
C VAL A 68 -1.35 -8.28 14.61
N TYR A 69 -0.64 -9.30 14.10
CA TYR A 69 -0.56 -10.59 14.77
C TYR A 69 0.14 -10.50 16.12
N THR A 70 1.27 -9.80 16.17
CA THR A 70 2.03 -9.59 17.41
C THR A 70 1.16 -8.91 18.46
N LEU A 71 0.35 -7.94 18.04
CA LEU A 71 -0.52 -7.23 18.96
C LEU A 71 -1.71 -8.04 19.45
N ASN A 72 -2.34 -8.83 18.58
CA ASN A 72 -3.42 -9.74 19.00
C ASN A 72 -2.91 -10.89 19.88
N SER A 73 -1.62 -11.24 19.79
CA SER A 73 -0.99 -12.24 20.67
C SER A 73 -0.56 -11.72 22.03
N SER A 74 -0.59 -10.40 22.25
CA SER A 74 -0.18 -9.78 23.50
C SER A 74 -1.39 -9.63 24.43
N GLU A 75 -1.23 -10.01 25.70
CA GLU A 75 -2.25 -9.81 26.75
C GLU A 75 -2.12 -8.43 27.42
N ASP A 76 -1.37 -7.51 26.81
CA ASP A 76 -1.07 -6.21 27.40
C ASP A 76 -2.29 -5.28 27.41
N THR A 77 -2.65 -4.84 28.61
CA THR A 77 -3.83 -4.02 28.91
C THR A 77 -3.50 -2.54 29.11
N ARG A 78 -2.25 -2.13 28.83
CA ARG A 78 -1.82 -0.74 29.00
C ARG A 78 -2.72 0.21 28.20
N PRO A 79 -3.08 1.37 28.78
CA PRO A 79 -3.87 2.39 28.09
C PRO A 79 -3.13 2.89 26.85
N LEU A 80 -3.87 3.58 25.98
CA LEU A 80 -3.30 4.24 24.81
C LEU A 80 -2.25 5.26 25.25
N THR A 81 -1.08 5.15 24.66
CA THR A 81 0.07 6.02 24.87
C THR A 81 0.13 7.06 23.77
N PHE A 82 0.95 8.09 23.97
CA PHE A 82 1.23 9.08 22.93
C PHE A 82 1.82 8.45 21.65
N VAL A 83 2.55 7.35 21.79
CA VAL A 83 3.13 6.61 20.66
C VAL A 83 2.04 5.95 19.82
N ASP A 84 0.99 5.41 20.46
CA ASP A 84 -0.16 4.84 19.75
C ASP A 84 -0.86 5.92 18.93
N LEU A 85 -1.09 7.10 19.52
CA LEU A 85 -1.71 8.23 18.81
C LEU A 85 -0.86 8.69 17.62
N LEU A 86 0.46 8.74 17.76
CA LEU A 86 1.36 9.07 16.66
C LEU A 86 1.25 8.04 15.51
N GLY A 87 1.24 6.75 15.84
CA GLY A 87 1.07 5.68 14.85
C GLY A 87 -0.29 5.73 14.15
N LEU A 88 -1.37 6.01 14.88
CA LEU A 88 -2.71 6.21 14.33
C LEU A 88 -2.76 7.42 13.38
N CYS A 89 -2.15 8.55 13.76
CA CYS A 89 -2.07 9.74 12.91
C CYS A 89 -1.31 9.44 11.60
N LEU A 90 -0.19 8.72 11.68
CA LEU A 90 0.57 8.29 10.50
C LEU A 90 -0.24 7.35 9.61
N TRP A 91 -1.02 6.44 10.22
CA TRP A 91 -1.91 5.56 9.48
C TRP A 91 -2.98 6.35 8.71
N VAL A 92 -3.68 7.27 9.38
CA VAL A 92 -4.72 8.10 8.76
C VAL A 92 -4.13 8.95 7.64
N PHE A 93 -2.97 9.54 7.86
CA PHE A 93 -2.26 10.33 6.86
C PHE A 93 -1.87 9.48 5.63
N GLY A 94 -1.25 8.32 5.84
CA GLY A 94 -0.87 7.40 4.78
C GLY A 94 -2.07 6.92 3.97
N PHE A 95 -3.15 6.54 4.64
CA PHE A 95 -4.40 6.11 4.02
C PHE A 95 -5.05 7.24 3.20
N ALA A 96 -5.09 8.47 3.74
CA ALA A 96 -5.65 9.62 3.04
C ALA A 96 -4.86 9.95 1.75
N LEU A 97 -3.52 9.90 1.81
CA LEU A 97 -2.66 10.08 0.64
C LEU A 97 -2.92 9.00 -0.42
N GLU A 98 -2.97 7.75 0.01
CA GLU A 98 -3.20 6.59 -0.87
C GLU A 98 -4.56 6.67 -1.58
N VAL A 99 -5.63 6.90 -0.83
CA VAL A 99 -7.00 7.04 -1.37
C VAL A 99 -7.09 8.23 -2.32
N THR A 100 -6.50 9.37 -1.97
CA THR A 100 -6.52 10.56 -2.81
C THR A 100 -5.75 10.33 -4.12
N ALA A 101 -4.56 9.70 -4.05
CA ALA A 101 -3.76 9.39 -5.22
C ALA A 101 -4.47 8.42 -6.18
N ASP A 102 -5.07 7.36 -5.64
CA ASP A 102 -5.80 6.37 -6.45
C ASP A 102 -7.08 6.97 -7.06
N ARG A 103 -7.78 7.84 -6.33
CA ARG A 103 -8.94 8.56 -6.84
C ARG A 103 -8.56 9.51 -7.99
N GLN A 104 -7.52 10.32 -7.80
CA GLN A 104 -6.99 11.21 -8.85
C GLN A 104 -6.63 10.42 -10.12
N LYS A 105 -5.98 9.26 -9.96
CA LYS A 105 -5.62 8.39 -11.09
C LYS A 105 -6.85 7.79 -11.78
N SER A 106 -7.86 7.40 -11.03
CA SER A 106 -9.09 6.81 -11.56
C SER A 106 -9.90 7.84 -12.34
N GLU A 107 -10.13 9.03 -11.75
CA GLU A 107 -10.82 10.15 -12.41
C GLU A 107 -10.08 10.60 -13.68
N TRP A 108 -8.74 10.66 -13.64
CA TRP A 108 -7.94 10.97 -14.82
C TRP A 108 -8.13 9.96 -15.96
N ARG A 109 -8.12 8.66 -15.64
CA ARG A 109 -8.26 7.59 -16.63
C ARG A 109 -9.67 7.51 -17.22
N ASP A 110 -10.69 7.83 -16.43
CA ASP A 110 -12.08 7.77 -16.86
C ASP A 110 -12.44 8.92 -17.83
N ASN A 111 -11.65 10.01 -17.85
CA ASN A 111 -11.79 11.08 -18.84
C ASN A 111 -11.35 10.62 -20.25
N PRO A 112 -12.24 10.63 -21.26
CA PRO A 112 -11.91 10.22 -22.63
C PRO A 112 -10.75 10.99 -23.27
N VAL A 113 -10.57 12.26 -22.90
CA VAL A 113 -9.50 13.15 -23.44
C VAL A 113 -8.11 12.69 -22.97
N ASN A 114 -8.05 12.02 -21.83
CA ASN A 114 -6.80 11.57 -21.22
C ASN A 114 -6.46 10.11 -21.54
N LYS A 115 -7.25 9.46 -22.42
CA LYS A 115 -7.01 8.07 -22.81
C LYS A 115 -5.62 7.95 -23.41
N GLY A 116 -4.81 7.11 -22.77
CA GLY A 116 -3.45 6.85 -23.21
C GLY A 116 -2.42 7.86 -22.73
N ARG A 117 -2.77 8.87 -21.93
CA ARG A 117 -1.81 9.83 -21.34
C ARG A 117 -1.45 9.47 -19.90
N PHE A 118 -0.27 9.88 -19.45
CA PHE A 118 0.16 9.77 -18.05
C PHE A 118 -0.38 10.94 -17.21
N ILE A 119 -0.54 10.72 -15.91
CA ILE A 119 -1.01 11.74 -14.96
C ILE A 119 0.19 12.46 -14.35
N THR A 120 0.14 13.79 -14.34
CA THR A 120 1.18 14.67 -13.76
C THR A 120 0.62 15.68 -12.76
N VAL A 121 -0.70 15.68 -12.55
CA VAL A 121 -1.41 16.67 -11.74
C VAL A 121 -1.65 16.15 -10.31
N GLY A 122 -1.76 17.08 -9.36
CA GLY A 122 -2.05 16.76 -7.96
C GLY A 122 -0.88 16.03 -7.29
N LEU A 123 -1.18 14.95 -6.57
CA LEU A 123 -0.16 14.18 -5.84
C LEU A 123 0.86 13.52 -6.77
N TRP A 124 0.43 13.21 -8.01
CA TRP A 124 1.29 12.62 -9.04
C TRP A 124 2.34 13.62 -9.56
N GLY A 125 2.12 14.93 -9.42
CA GLY A 125 3.14 15.95 -9.72
C GLY A 125 4.20 16.09 -8.62
N LEU A 126 3.89 15.65 -7.39
CA LEU A 126 4.81 15.71 -6.25
C LEU A 126 5.66 14.44 -6.15
N SER A 127 5.08 13.28 -6.44
CA SER A 127 5.76 11.98 -6.47
C SER A 127 5.21 11.15 -7.63
N ARG A 128 6.05 10.34 -8.27
CA ARG A 128 5.59 9.41 -9.32
C ARG A 128 4.74 8.28 -8.79
N HIS A 129 4.90 7.91 -7.51
CA HIS A 129 4.14 6.83 -6.86
C HIS A 129 3.65 7.25 -5.47
N PRO A 130 2.77 8.27 -5.38
CA PRO A 130 2.31 8.81 -4.10
C PRO A 130 1.43 7.82 -3.33
N ASN A 131 0.75 6.92 -4.04
CA ASN A 131 -0.05 5.86 -3.43
C ASN A 131 0.82 4.83 -2.68
N TYR A 132 1.97 4.44 -3.22
CA TYR A 132 2.90 3.52 -2.54
C TYR A 132 3.63 4.17 -1.37
N PHE A 133 3.85 5.49 -1.43
CA PHE A 133 4.32 6.25 -0.27
C PHE A 133 3.26 6.25 0.85
N GLY A 134 2.00 6.47 0.51
CA GLY A 134 0.87 6.37 1.46
C GLY A 134 0.79 4.98 2.09
N GLU A 135 0.85 3.93 1.27
CA GLU A 135 0.84 2.53 1.72
C GLU A 135 2.03 2.21 2.64
N SER A 136 3.23 2.70 2.34
CA SER A 136 4.37 2.47 3.24
C SER A 136 4.24 3.23 4.55
N THR A 137 3.69 4.44 4.50
CA THR A 137 3.49 5.30 5.68
C THR A 137 2.45 4.72 6.63
N LEU A 138 1.36 4.15 6.11
CA LEU A 138 0.35 3.55 6.96
C LEU A 138 0.84 2.25 7.63
N TRP A 139 1.61 1.42 6.93
CA TRP A 139 2.20 0.20 7.52
C TRP A 139 3.30 0.54 8.54
N LEU A 140 4.04 1.63 8.34
CA LEU A 140 4.91 2.19 9.35
C LEU A 140 4.12 2.66 10.58
N GLY A 141 2.96 3.32 10.38
CA GLY A 141 2.03 3.67 11.44
C GLY A 141 1.59 2.45 12.26
N MET A 142 1.20 1.34 11.60
CA MET A 142 0.83 0.08 12.25
C MET A 142 1.95 -0.47 13.13
N PHE A 143 3.19 -0.43 12.63
CA PHE A 143 4.36 -0.84 13.40
C PHE A 143 4.57 0.07 14.62
N ILE A 144 4.47 1.39 14.47
CA ILE A 144 4.62 2.34 15.57
C ILE A 144 3.60 2.07 16.68
N VAL A 145 2.33 1.81 16.35
CA VAL A 145 1.30 1.41 17.33
C VAL A 145 1.66 0.11 18.05
N SER A 146 2.33 -0.83 17.37
CA SER A 146 2.80 -2.06 18.04
C SER A 146 4.00 -1.85 18.96
N THR A 147 4.84 -0.83 18.75
CA THR A 147 6.11 -0.67 19.50
C THR A 147 6.01 -0.68 21.02
N PRO A 148 5.00 -0.05 21.68
CA PRO A 148 4.97 0.02 23.14
C PRO A 148 4.85 -1.36 23.79
N ILE A 149 4.25 -2.33 23.11
CA ILE A 149 3.96 -3.68 23.61
C ILE A 149 5.01 -4.73 23.21
N LEU A 150 6.05 -4.35 22.46
CA LEU A 150 7.04 -5.30 21.97
C LEU A 150 8.08 -5.63 23.04
N HIS A 151 8.22 -6.93 23.31
CA HIS A 151 9.25 -7.46 24.19
C HIS A 151 10.01 -8.62 23.53
N GLY A 152 11.34 -8.62 23.66
CA GLY A 152 12.21 -9.70 23.20
C GLY A 152 12.05 -10.03 21.71
N TRP A 153 11.56 -11.23 21.39
CA TRP A 153 11.43 -11.72 20.01
C TRP A 153 10.33 -11.02 19.19
N GLN A 154 9.40 -10.32 19.85
CA GLN A 154 8.25 -9.66 19.20
C GLN A 154 8.66 -8.51 18.26
N TRP A 155 9.90 -8.00 18.40
CA TRP A 155 10.49 -7.04 17.47
C TRP A 155 10.60 -7.55 16.02
N ILE A 156 10.37 -8.84 15.79
CA ILE A 156 10.22 -9.42 14.44
C ILE A 156 9.16 -8.71 13.59
N CYS A 157 8.15 -8.06 14.20
CA CYS A 157 7.16 -7.28 13.46
C CYS A 157 7.73 -6.06 12.73
N ALA A 158 8.94 -5.58 13.09
CA ALA A 158 9.66 -4.54 12.35
C ALA A 158 10.00 -4.95 10.91
N ILE A 159 9.97 -6.26 10.61
CA ILE A 159 10.11 -6.76 9.25
C ILE A 159 8.99 -6.24 8.35
N SER A 160 7.77 -6.03 8.86
CA SER A 160 6.63 -5.58 8.06
C SER A 160 6.88 -4.27 7.31
N PRO A 161 7.14 -3.12 7.97
CA PRO A 161 7.33 -1.85 7.26
C PRO A 161 8.54 -1.89 6.30
N ILE A 162 9.62 -2.59 6.68
CA ILE A 162 10.80 -2.75 5.82
C ILE A 162 10.43 -3.58 4.58
N PHE A 163 9.72 -4.69 4.78
CA PHE A 163 9.27 -5.58 3.72
C PHE A 163 8.33 -4.85 2.76
N VAL A 164 7.35 -4.10 3.25
CA VAL A 164 6.42 -3.31 2.42
C VAL A 164 7.19 -2.30 1.56
N VAL A 165 8.11 -1.53 2.15
CA VAL A 165 8.90 -0.54 1.40
C VAL A 165 9.76 -1.22 0.34
N LEU A 166 10.49 -2.28 0.69
CA LEU A 166 11.33 -3.01 -0.26
C LEU A 166 10.50 -3.68 -1.36
N LEU A 167 9.38 -4.29 -0.98
CA LEU A 167 8.46 -4.91 -1.91
C LEU A 167 7.97 -3.87 -2.91
N LEU A 168 7.45 -2.73 -2.47
CA LEU A 168 6.88 -1.69 -3.35
C LEU A 168 7.91 -0.90 -4.17
N THR A 169 9.15 -0.76 -3.68
CA THR A 169 10.17 0.06 -4.36
C THR A 169 11.14 -0.75 -5.22
N LYS A 170 11.36 -2.04 -4.91
CA LYS A 170 12.41 -2.85 -5.56
C LYS A 170 11.91 -4.11 -6.26
N VAL A 171 10.80 -4.70 -5.83
CA VAL A 171 10.37 -6.03 -6.32
C VAL A 171 9.07 -5.93 -7.12
N SER A 172 8.05 -5.40 -6.48
CA SER A 172 6.68 -5.22 -6.95
C SER A 172 6.32 -3.73 -6.91
N GLY A 173 5.28 -3.30 -7.61
CA GLY A 173 4.91 -1.88 -7.63
C GLY A 173 5.77 -1.03 -8.55
N VAL A 174 6.67 -0.20 -8.00
CA VAL A 174 7.39 0.86 -8.75
C VAL A 174 8.11 0.32 -9.98
N PRO A 175 9.01 -0.69 -9.90
CA PRO A 175 9.80 -1.09 -11.07
C PRO A 175 8.94 -1.65 -12.20
N LEU A 176 7.88 -2.39 -11.86
CA LEU A 176 6.96 -2.98 -12.84
C LEU A 176 6.08 -1.92 -13.52
N LEU A 177 5.66 -0.89 -12.77
CA LEU A 177 4.87 0.21 -13.32
C LEU A 177 5.72 1.14 -14.17
N GLU A 178 6.93 1.47 -13.72
CA GLU A 178 7.89 2.28 -14.49
C GLU A 178 8.27 1.58 -15.78
N LYS A 179 8.56 0.27 -15.75
CA LYS A 179 8.87 -0.48 -16.97
C LYS A 179 7.74 -0.42 -18.00
N LYS A 180 6.49 -0.64 -17.56
CA LYS A 180 5.32 -0.55 -18.46
C LYS A 180 5.06 0.86 -18.96
N ALA A 181 5.32 1.87 -18.13
CA ALA A 181 5.19 3.26 -18.51
C ALA A 181 6.28 3.66 -19.52
N ASP A 182 7.51 3.17 -19.35
CA ASP A 182 8.62 3.34 -20.28
C ASP A 182 8.37 2.63 -21.61
N GLU A 183 7.79 1.43 -21.60
CA GLU A 183 7.38 0.71 -22.82
C GLU A 183 6.29 1.46 -23.62
N LYS A 184 5.50 2.30 -22.95
CA LYS A 184 4.36 2.98 -23.58
C LYS A 184 4.64 4.44 -23.95
N TRP A 185 5.39 5.15 -23.11
CA TRP A 185 5.62 6.59 -23.18
C TRP A 185 7.10 6.95 -23.19
N GLY A 186 8.01 5.97 -23.22
CA GLY A 186 9.45 6.19 -23.13
C GLY A 186 10.00 7.11 -24.23
N ASP A 187 9.37 7.13 -25.40
CA ASP A 187 9.77 7.97 -26.53
C ASP A 187 9.17 9.40 -26.46
N GLU A 188 8.27 9.67 -25.51
CA GLU A 188 7.64 10.99 -25.36
C GLU A 188 8.52 11.94 -24.52
N GLU A 189 8.88 13.09 -25.09
CA GLU A 189 9.70 14.10 -24.40
C GLU A 189 9.05 14.62 -23.11
N GLU A 190 7.72 14.77 -23.09
CA GLU A 190 6.97 15.20 -21.92
C GLU A 190 7.08 14.20 -20.76
N TYR A 191 7.04 12.90 -21.08
CA TYR A 191 7.18 11.83 -20.08
C TYR A 191 8.61 11.77 -19.52
N GLN A 192 9.62 11.93 -20.39
CA GLN A 192 11.01 12.01 -19.94
C GLN A 192 11.28 13.24 -19.08
N LYS A 193 10.68 14.39 -19.42
CA LYS A 193 10.72 15.59 -18.58
C LYS A 193 10.09 15.32 -17.22
N TYR A 194 8.91 14.72 -17.18
CA TYR A 194 8.23 14.35 -15.94
C TYR A 194 9.06 13.39 -15.06
N LYS A 195 9.71 12.38 -15.64
CA LYS A 195 10.60 11.46 -14.89
C LYS A 195 11.81 12.16 -14.27
N ARG A 196 12.37 13.16 -14.96
CA ARG A 196 13.50 13.97 -14.46
C ARG A 196 13.06 14.92 -13.35
N GLU A 197 11.90 15.53 -13.51
CA GLU A 197 11.39 16.55 -12.59
C GLU A 197 10.67 15.95 -11.38
N THR A 198 10.19 14.70 -11.43
CA THR A 198 9.37 14.14 -10.34
C THR A 198 10.07 12.98 -9.64
N PRO A 199 10.25 13.03 -8.30
CA PRO A 199 10.90 11.96 -7.55
C PRO A 199 10.04 10.69 -7.61
N ILE A 200 10.69 9.54 -7.42
CA ILE A 200 10.03 8.24 -7.54
C ILE A 200 9.04 8.00 -6.39
N PHE A 201 9.45 8.27 -5.16
CA PHE A 201 8.78 7.75 -3.98
C PHE A 201 8.44 8.84 -2.96
N ILE A 202 9.44 9.55 -2.45
CA ILE A 202 9.25 10.64 -1.48
C ILE A 202 8.69 11.87 -2.22
N PRO A 203 7.50 12.39 -1.85
CA PRO A 203 6.94 13.58 -2.45
C PRO A 203 7.85 14.80 -2.31
N LYS A 204 7.97 15.57 -3.38
CA LYS A 204 8.56 16.90 -3.33
C LYS A 204 7.76 17.78 -2.36
N LEU A 205 8.47 18.53 -1.52
CA LEU A 205 7.85 19.64 -0.81
C LEU A 205 7.40 20.66 -1.86
N PRO A 206 6.16 21.16 -1.79
CA PRO A 206 5.72 22.23 -2.68
C PRO A 206 6.64 23.44 -2.43
N SER A 207 7.36 23.88 -3.45
CA SER A 207 8.11 25.13 -3.41
C SER A 207 7.09 26.26 -3.25
N MET A 208 7.09 26.90 -2.07
CA MET A 208 6.36 28.15 -1.83
C MET A 208 6.90 29.27 -2.72
#